data_AF-Q73CI9-F1
#
_entry.id   AF-Q73CI9-F1
#
_cell.length_a   1.000
_cell.length_b   1.000
_cell.length_c   1.000
_cell.angle_alpha   90.00
_cell.angle_beta   90.00
_cell.angle_gamma   90.00
#
_symmetry.space_group_name_H-M   'P 1'
#
loop_
_entity.id
_entity.type
_entity.pdbx_description
1 polymer ?
#
loop_
_entity_poly.entity_id
_entity_poly.type
_entity_poly.pdbx_seq_one_letter_code
_entity_poly.pdbx_strand_id
1 'polypeptide(L)'
;MKRKLLMALTCSTLLMGTVACSSNEKATPESKPKQEEKVQEKSKVQTIQKQQKDSYVVSEDELSKAAQSIGEIQNEQTINDMMIHMSLQKLTFNGNNLHVSGTRDVGRFQMIKENIQYLKNNLHVINNEERPKYESILNKWYDGNFESAVEDFGEIHYLRSGTRKSMEGSKLAKKTVSDEKEFILHFFGQEGLDIHNKEWKNGAL
;
A
#
# COMPACT_ATOMS: atom_id res chain seq x y z
N MET A 1 19.02 35.07 31.92
CA MET A 1 19.29 34.10 33.01
C MET A 1 19.05 32.69 32.47
N LYS A 2 20.00 31.77 32.69
CA LYS A 2 20.00 30.40 32.18
C LYS A 2 19.27 29.48 33.16
N ARG A 3 18.55 28.47 32.65
CA ARG A 3 18.45 27.14 33.30
C ARG A 3 18.10 26.09 32.25
N LYS A 4 19.13 25.36 31.82
CA LYS A 4 19.03 24.07 31.14
C LYS A 4 18.97 23.00 32.23
N LEU A 5 18.00 22.10 32.19
CA LEU A 5 17.98 20.92 33.06
C LEU A 5 18.25 19.69 32.18
N LEU A 6 19.46 19.16 32.29
CA LEU A 6 19.86 17.85 31.78
C LEU A 6 19.70 16.88 32.96
N MET A 7 18.87 15.85 32.80
CA MET A 7 18.89 14.69 33.70
C MET A 7 19.63 13.54 33.02
N ALA A 8 20.60 13.00 33.75
CA ALA A 8 21.51 11.96 33.33
C ALA A 8 20.97 10.57 33.69
N LEU A 9 21.15 9.68 32.71
CA LEU A 9 21.41 8.24 32.73
C LEU A 9 21.54 7.51 34.08
N THR A 10 20.83 6.39 34.24
CA THR A 10 21.30 5.24 35.03
C THR A 10 21.03 3.94 34.29
N CYS A 11 22.12 3.24 33.93
CA CYS A 11 22.15 1.88 33.42
C CYS A 11 21.73 0.88 34.49
N SER A 12 20.97 -0.15 34.11
CA SER A 12 20.89 -1.40 34.88
C SER A 12 20.83 -2.56 33.90
N THR A 13 21.97 -3.22 33.74
CA THR A 13 22.10 -4.54 33.15
C THR A 13 21.60 -5.59 34.15
N LEU A 14 20.82 -6.56 33.70
CA LEU A 14 20.69 -7.85 34.35
C LEU A 14 20.89 -8.95 33.32
N LEU A 15 21.91 -9.77 33.56
CA LEU A 15 22.26 -11.01 32.89
C LEU A 15 21.72 -12.21 33.71
N MET A 16 21.87 -13.40 33.12
CA MET A 16 21.50 -14.76 33.55
C MET A 16 20.13 -15.20 32.99
N GLY A 17 19.98 -16.22 32.14
CA GLY A 17 20.85 -17.31 31.70
C GLY A 17 20.46 -18.63 32.39
N THR A 18 19.95 -19.61 31.63
CA THR A 18 20.02 -21.09 31.83
C THR A 18 19.15 -21.81 30.78
N VAL A 19 19.26 -23.08 30.36
CA VAL A 19 20.28 -24.14 30.13
C VAL A 19 19.52 -25.26 29.35
N ALA A 20 20.23 -26.08 28.55
CA ALA A 20 20.01 -27.51 28.18
C ALA A 20 18.82 -27.93 27.27
N CYS A 21 19.06 -28.60 26.12
CA CYS A 21 19.32 -30.07 25.92
C CYS A 21 18.06 -30.91 26.19
N SER A 22 17.67 -31.94 25.45
CA SER A 22 18.22 -32.69 24.31
C SER A 22 17.23 -33.82 23.96
N SER A 23 17.21 -34.24 22.69
CA SER A 23 17.19 -35.62 22.16
C SER A 23 16.11 -36.64 22.58
N ASN A 24 15.46 -37.26 21.59
CA ASN A 24 15.58 -38.69 21.22
C ASN A 24 14.54 -39.02 20.12
N GLU A 25 14.88 -39.52 18.93
CA GLU A 25 15.45 -40.82 18.54
C GLU A 25 14.37 -41.86 18.15
N LYS A 26 14.24 -42.05 16.81
CA LYS A 26 14.19 -43.32 16.06
C LYS A 26 13.03 -44.31 16.27
N ALA A 27 12.35 -44.66 15.17
CA ALA A 27 12.13 -46.06 14.73
C ALA A 27 11.49 -46.12 13.33
N THR A 28 12.23 -46.68 12.37
CA THR A 28 11.70 -47.35 11.16
C THR A 28 11.47 -48.82 11.54
N PRO A 29 10.52 -49.53 10.90
CA PRO A 29 10.98 -50.51 9.91
C PRO A 29 10.10 -50.60 8.66
N GLU A 30 10.74 -51.01 7.56
CA GLU A 30 10.15 -51.37 6.28
C GLU A 30 9.33 -52.67 6.36
N SER A 31 8.22 -52.74 5.61
CA SER A 31 7.75 -53.97 4.96
C SER A 31 6.71 -53.66 3.88
N LYS A 32 7.00 -54.05 2.63
CA LYS A 32 6.09 -54.25 1.48
C LYS A 32 6.04 -55.78 1.21
N PRO A 33 5.14 -56.38 0.37
CA PRO A 33 4.25 -55.77 -0.63
C PRO A 33 2.82 -56.39 -0.80
N LYS A 34 2.03 -55.77 -1.70
CA LYS A 34 0.92 -56.30 -2.53
C LYS A 34 -0.40 -56.71 -1.86
N GLN A 35 -1.46 -55.91 -2.08
CA GLN A 35 -2.58 -56.32 -2.94
C GLN A 35 -3.44 -55.11 -3.34
N GLU A 36 -3.82 -55.07 -4.61
CA GLU A 36 -4.75 -54.12 -5.20
C GLU A 36 -6.15 -54.32 -4.59
N GLU A 37 -6.72 -53.26 -4.04
CA GLU A 37 -8.17 -53.15 -3.98
C GLU A 37 -8.61 -51.71 -4.22
N LYS A 38 -9.55 -51.62 -5.16
CA LYS A 38 -10.13 -50.45 -5.80
C LYS A 38 -10.95 -49.65 -4.78
N VAL A 39 -10.41 -48.53 -4.30
CA VAL A 39 -11.19 -47.52 -3.56
C VAL A 39 -11.02 -46.17 -4.24
N GLN A 40 -12.06 -45.85 -5.00
CA GLN A 40 -12.56 -44.53 -5.40
C GLN A 40 -11.83 -43.36 -4.71
N GLU A 41 -10.85 -42.80 -5.41
CA GLU A 41 -10.07 -41.66 -4.97
C GLU A 41 -10.96 -40.40 -5.00
N LYS A 42 -11.70 -40.18 -3.91
CA LYS A 42 -12.29 -38.90 -3.54
C LYS A 42 -11.16 -38.02 -2.98
N SER A 43 -10.16 -37.70 -3.81
CA SER A 43 -9.02 -36.89 -3.39
C SER A 43 -9.26 -35.43 -3.74
N LYS A 44 -9.55 -34.70 -2.66
CA LYS A 44 -8.98 -33.37 -2.41
C LYS A 44 -9.25 -32.36 -3.54
N VAL A 45 -10.47 -31.83 -3.50
CA VAL A 45 -10.65 -30.38 -3.67
C VAL A 45 -9.62 -29.74 -2.73
N GLN A 46 -8.45 -29.39 -3.25
CA GLN A 46 -7.60 -28.39 -2.65
C GLN A 46 -8.45 -27.13 -2.72
N THR A 47 -9.28 -26.96 -1.68
CA THR A 47 -9.69 -25.66 -1.22
C THR A 47 -8.37 -24.97 -0.98
N ILE A 48 -7.90 -24.26 -2.01
CA ILE A 48 -7.03 -23.11 -1.84
C ILE A 48 -7.80 -22.30 -0.82
N GLN A 49 -7.43 -22.45 0.45
CA GLN A 49 -7.75 -21.48 1.46
C GLN A 49 -7.09 -20.23 0.93
N LYS A 50 -7.86 -19.50 0.14
CA LYS A 50 -7.66 -18.10 -0.18
C LYS A 50 -7.62 -17.49 1.19
N GLN A 51 -6.41 -17.39 1.74
CA GLN A 51 -6.10 -16.80 3.02
C GLN A 51 -6.94 -15.55 3.05
N GLN A 52 -7.97 -15.57 3.89
CA GLN A 52 -8.93 -14.49 3.98
C GLN A 52 -8.08 -13.31 4.41
N LYS A 53 -7.68 -12.49 3.43
CA LYS A 53 -6.87 -11.30 3.62
C LYS A 53 -7.68 -10.53 4.63
N ASP A 54 -7.22 -10.50 5.89
CA ASP A 54 -7.88 -9.75 6.95
C ASP A 54 -8.19 -8.40 6.33
N SER A 55 -9.47 -8.14 6.13
CA SER A 55 -9.88 -6.97 5.36
C SER A 55 -9.57 -5.81 6.27
N TYR A 56 -8.38 -5.23 6.11
CA TYR A 56 -8.00 -4.04 6.84
C TYR A 56 -9.14 -3.03 6.70
N VAL A 57 -9.75 -2.70 7.83
CA VAL A 57 -10.81 -1.69 7.94
C VAL A 57 -10.16 -0.45 8.50
N VAL A 58 -10.25 0.66 7.76
CA VAL A 58 -9.77 1.96 8.22
C VAL A 58 -10.59 2.38 9.45
N SER A 59 -9.91 2.73 10.53
CA SER A 59 -10.54 3.22 11.77
C SER A 59 -11.01 4.67 11.64
N GLU A 60 -11.90 5.11 12.54
CA GLU A 60 -12.36 6.51 12.59
C GLU A 60 -11.22 7.50 12.86
N ASP A 61 -10.23 7.10 13.67
CA ASP A 61 -9.04 7.91 13.94
C ASP A 61 -8.17 8.10 12.69
N GLU A 62 -7.98 7.04 11.90
CA GLU A 62 -7.26 7.09 10.61
C GLU A 62 -8.01 7.95 9.58
N LEU A 63 -9.35 7.82 9.51
CA LEU A 63 -10.16 8.71 8.68
C LEU A 63 -10.07 10.17 9.12
N SER A 64 -10.00 10.42 10.44
CA SER A 64 -9.84 11.77 10.99
C SER A 64 -8.48 12.36 10.65
N LYS A 65 -7.40 11.56 10.66
CA LYS A 65 -6.07 11.98 10.20
C LYS A 65 -6.08 12.31 8.71
N ALA A 66 -6.69 11.47 7.88
CA ALA A 66 -6.86 11.74 6.46
C ALA A 66 -7.62 13.05 6.23
N ALA A 67 -8.73 13.28 6.94
CA ALA A 67 -9.50 14.51 6.87
C ALA A 67 -8.69 15.75 7.31
N GLN A 68 -7.89 15.64 8.37
CA GLN A 68 -7.00 16.74 8.82
C GLN A 68 -5.89 17.04 7.80
N SER A 69 -5.32 16.01 7.18
CA SER A 69 -4.24 16.17 6.21
C SER A 69 -4.73 16.68 4.85
N ILE A 70 -5.87 16.16 4.37
CA ILE A 70 -6.43 16.47 3.06
C ILE A 70 -7.27 17.75 3.11
N GLY A 71 -7.92 18.00 4.23
CA GLY A 71 -8.94 19.03 4.37
C GLY A 71 -10.29 18.59 3.79
N GLU A 72 -11.25 19.50 3.83
CA GLU A 72 -12.59 19.26 3.31
C GLU A 72 -12.58 19.11 1.78
N ILE A 73 -13.23 18.06 1.28
CA ILE A 73 -13.38 17.81 -0.15
C ILE A 73 -14.69 18.45 -0.60
N GLN A 74 -14.59 19.61 -1.24
CA GLN A 74 -15.77 20.38 -1.68
C GLN A 74 -16.14 20.15 -3.14
N ASN A 75 -15.22 19.59 -3.95
CA ASN A 75 -15.42 19.45 -5.38
C ASN A 75 -14.58 18.31 -5.99
N GLU A 76 -14.91 17.97 -7.24
CA GLU A 76 -14.24 16.96 -8.04
C GLU A 76 -12.75 17.26 -8.28
N GLN A 77 -12.37 18.54 -8.36
CA GLN A 77 -10.98 18.93 -8.60
C GLN A 77 -10.08 18.48 -7.43
N THR A 78 -10.52 18.64 -6.18
CA THR A 78 -9.77 18.16 -5.01
C THR A 78 -9.52 16.65 -5.10
N ILE A 79 -10.52 15.85 -5.51
CA ILE A 79 -10.35 14.40 -5.67
C ILE A 79 -9.32 14.07 -6.76
N ASN A 80 -9.39 14.75 -7.91
CA ASN A 80 -8.40 14.57 -8.98
C ASN A 80 -6.99 14.92 -8.53
N ASP A 81 -6.81 16.07 -7.87
CA ASP A 81 -5.52 16.51 -7.35
C ASP A 81 -4.94 15.49 -6.38
N MET A 82 -5.76 14.99 -5.45
CA MET A 82 -5.38 13.94 -4.51
C MET A 82 -4.95 12.64 -5.21
N MET A 83 -5.74 12.16 -6.17
CA MET A 83 -5.42 10.94 -6.91
C MET A 83 -4.14 11.09 -7.75
N ILE A 84 -3.91 12.25 -8.36
CA ILE A 84 -2.67 12.59 -9.07
C ILE A 84 -1.49 12.56 -8.10
N HIS A 85 -1.61 13.21 -6.94
CA HIS A 85 -0.57 13.27 -5.93
C HIS A 85 -0.19 11.88 -5.39
N MET A 86 -1.17 11.04 -5.07
CA MET A 86 -0.93 9.66 -4.63
C MET A 86 -0.29 8.81 -5.72
N SER A 87 -0.68 9.01 -6.98
CA SER A 87 -0.09 8.28 -8.11
C SER A 87 1.41 8.53 -8.27
N LEU A 88 1.93 9.68 -7.81
CA LEU A 88 3.37 9.98 -7.87
C LEU A 88 4.22 8.98 -7.08
N GLN A 89 3.67 8.35 -6.04
CA GLN A 89 4.35 7.29 -5.31
C GLN A 89 4.58 6.04 -6.18
N LYS A 90 3.73 5.83 -7.20
CA LYS A 90 3.77 4.65 -8.08
C LYS A 90 4.44 4.92 -9.42
N LEU A 91 4.72 6.17 -9.76
CA LEU A 91 5.11 6.57 -11.11
C LEU A 91 6.47 7.26 -11.20
N THR A 92 7.22 6.93 -12.23
CA THR A 92 8.45 7.60 -12.67
C THR A 92 8.14 8.47 -13.87
N PHE A 93 8.66 9.71 -13.88
CA PHE A 93 8.46 10.68 -14.96
C PHE A 93 9.79 10.98 -15.63
N ASN A 94 9.96 10.64 -16.91
CA ASN A 94 11.22 10.86 -17.62
C ASN A 94 12.46 10.32 -16.89
N GLY A 95 12.33 9.18 -16.21
CA GLY A 95 13.40 8.60 -15.38
C GLY A 95 13.62 9.30 -14.03
N ASN A 96 12.84 10.33 -13.69
CA ASN A 96 12.91 11.01 -12.41
C ASN A 96 11.87 10.46 -11.44
N ASN A 97 12.32 10.07 -10.26
CA ASN A 97 11.48 9.50 -9.23
C ASN A 97 10.92 10.52 -8.24
N LEU A 98 11.61 11.62 -7.99
CA LEU A 98 11.27 12.55 -6.90
C LEU A 98 10.59 13.82 -7.43
N HIS A 99 10.90 14.21 -8.66
CA HIS A 99 10.44 15.44 -9.26
C HIS A 99 9.63 15.22 -10.53
N VAL A 100 8.53 15.96 -10.65
CA VAL A 100 7.72 16.05 -11.86
C VAL A 100 8.08 17.36 -12.55
N SER A 101 8.78 17.28 -13.68
CA SER A 101 9.24 18.46 -14.42
C SER A 101 8.11 19.44 -14.72
N GLY A 102 8.36 20.73 -14.50
CA GLY A 102 7.38 21.80 -14.77
C GLY A 102 6.40 22.07 -13.64
N THR A 103 6.59 21.45 -12.47
CA THR A 103 5.76 21.70 -11.28
C THR A 103 6.60 22.32 -10.16
N ARG A 104 6.07 23.35 -9.49
CA ARG A 104 6.78 24.06 -8.41
C ARG A 104 6.62 23.38 -7.05
N ASP A 105 5.46 22.82 -6.77
CA ASP A 105 5.17 22.04 -5.57
C ASP A 105 3.93 21.18 -5.87
N VAL A 106 4.14 19.92 -6.26
CA VAL A 106 3.01 18.99 -6.32
C VAL A 106 2.69 18.62 -4.88
N GLY A 107 1.44 18.71 -4.44
CA GLY A 107 1.11 18.10 -3.15
C GLY A 107 1.57 16.65 -3.15
N ARG A 108 2.10 16.16 -2.03
CA ARG A 108 2.52 14.77 -1.90
C ARG A 108 1.63 14.14 -0.84
N PHE A 109 0.65 13.37 -1.30
CA PHE A 109 -0.17 12.55 -0.43
C PHE A 109 0.22 11.11 -0.63
N GLN A 110 0.38 10.39 0.47
CA GLN A 110 0.82 9.01 0.39
C GLN A 110 -0.30 8.10 -0.13
N MET A 111 0.05 7.11 -0.93
CA MET A 111 -0.86 6.05 -1.36
C MET A 111 -1.05 5.06 -0.20
N ILE A 112 -1.96 5.40 0.72
CA ILE A 112 -2.30 4.64 1.92
C ILE A 112 -3.81 4.44 2.04
N LYS A 113 -4.24 3.39 2.74
CA LYS A 113 -5.66 3.01 2.81
C LYS A 113 -6.55 4.08 3.41
N GLU A 114 -6.08 4.81 4.41
CA GLU A 114 -6.86 5.89 5.04
C GLU A 114 -7.18 7.02 4.05
N ASN A 115 -6.20 7.46 3.25
CA ASN A 115 -6.40 8.48 2.22
C ASN A 115 -7.35 7.97 1.13
N ILE A 116 -7.16 6.74 0.66
CA ILE A 116 -8.02 6.14 -0.37
C ILE A 116 -9.47 6.03 0.13
N GLN A 117 -9.67 5.55 1.36
CA GLN A 117 -11.01 5.42 1.93
C GLN A 117 -11.67 6.79 2.15
N TYR A 118 -10.91 7.80 2.58
CA TYR A 118 -11.42 9.16 2.71
C TYR A 118 -11.91 9.70 1.36
N LEU A 119 -11.16 9.50 0.28
CA LEU A 119 -11.62 9.87 -1.07
C LEU A 119 -12.88 9.12 -1.49
N LYS A 120 -12.95 7.80 -1.24
CA LYS A 120 -14.13 6.96 -1.55
C LYS A 120 -15.39 7.50 -0.87
N ASN A 121 -15.30 7.86 0.41
CA ASN A 121 -16.42 8.40 1.18
C ASN A 121 -16.91 9.76 0.64
N ASN A 122 -16.04 10.49 -0.06
CA ASN A 122 -16.32 11.82 -0.59
C ASN A 122 -16.66 11.85 -2.09
N LEU A 123 -16.81 10.69 -2.75
CA LEU A 123 -17.20 10.64 -4.17
C LEU A 123 -18.58 11.25 -4.48
N HIS A 124 -19.41 11.49 -3.44
CA HIS A 124 -20.70 12.15 -3.58
C HIS A 124 -20.59 13.58 -4.14
N VAL A 125 -19.42 14.23 -4.07
CA VAL A 125 -19.19 15.56 -4.66
C VAL A 125 -19.16 15.54 -6.20
N ILE A 126 -19.00 14.37 -6.82
CA ILE A 126 -18.89 14.19 -8.27
C ILE A 126 -20.27 13.84 -8.84
N ASN A 127 -21.05 14.82 -9.26
CA ASN A 127 -22.45 14.61 -9.69
C ASN A 127 -22.63 14.40 -11.21
N ASN A 128 -21.75 13.60 -11.82
CA ASN A 128 -21.77 13.31 -13.25
C ASN A 128 -21.66 11.79 -13.54
N GLU A 129 -21.78 11.42 -14.82
CA GLU A 129 -21.70 10.02 -15.29
C GLU A 129 -20.32 9.38 -15.14
N GLU A 130 -19.29 10.17 -14.81
CA GLU A 130 -17.90 9.74 -14.69
C GLU A 130 -17.55 9.23 -13.29
N ARG A 131 -18.40 9.49 -12.27
CA ARG A 131 -18.21 9.01 -10.88
C ARG A 131 -17.80 7.52 -10.79
N PRO A 132 -18.42 6.57 -11.53
CA PRO A 132 -18.04 5.15 -11.45
C PRO A 132 -16.58 4.89 -11.86
N LYS A 133 -15.96 5.74 -12.69
CA LYS A 133 -14.56 5.59 -13.07
C LYS A 133 -13.62 5.90 -11.91
N TYR A 134 -13.91 6.97 -11.15
CA TYR A 134 -13.20 7.26 -9.90
C TYR A 134 -13.32 6.13 -8.89
N GLU A 135 -14.55 5.63 -8.69
CA GLU A 135 -14.82 4.51 -7.77
C GLU A 135 -14.03 3.25 -8.16
N SER A 136 -14.02 2.92 -9.46
CA SER A 136 -13.26 1.78 -9.99
C SER A 136 -11.77 1.88 -9.68
N ILE A 137 -11.16 3.05 -9.93
CA ILE A 137 -9.73 3.29 -9.67
C ILE A 137 -9.44 3.20 -8.16
N LEU A 138 -10.23 3.88 -7.33
CA LEU A 138 -10.02 3.90 -5.87
C LEU A 138 -10.23 2.52 -5.24
N ASN A 139 -11.21 1.73 -5.69
CA ASN A 139 -11.40 0.36 -5.23
C ASN A 139 -10.20 -0.52 -5.56
N LYS A 140 -9.70 -0.42 -6.79
CA LYS A 140 -8.51 -1.14 -7.22
C LYS A 140 -7.28 -0.78 -6.37
N TRP A 141 -7.06 0.51 -6.10
CA TRP A 141 -5.96 0.97 -5.24
C TRP A 141 -6.14 0.52 -3.79
N TYR A 142 -7.36 0.55 -3.25
CA TYR A 142 -7.67 0.10 -1.89
C TYR A 142 -7.33 -1.39 -1.68
N ASP A 143 -7.52 -2.20 -2.72
CA ASP A 143 -7.19 -3.62 -2.73
C ASP A 143 -5.67 -3.88 -2.86
N GLY A 144 -4.88 -2.84 -3.12
CA GLY A 144 -3.44 -2.88 -3.35
C GLY A 144 -3.06 -3.27 -4.78
N ASN A 145 -3.99 -3.19 -5.74
CA ASN A 145 -3.70 -3.46 -7.13
C ASN A 145 -3.20 -2.17 -7.81
N PHE A 146 -1.91 -2.16 -8.14
CA PHE A 146 -1.24 -1.04 -8.80
C PHE A 146 -0.61 -1.46 -10.14
N GLU A 147 -1.09 -2.54 -10.75
CA GLU A 147 -0.51 -3.03 -12.01
C GLU A 147 -0.76 -2.07 -13.17
N SER A 148 -1.91 -1.39 -13.18
CA SER A 148 -2.26 -0.41 -14.22
C SER A 148 -2.03 1.04 -13.80
N ALA A 149 -1.00 1.31 -12.98
CA ALA A 149 -0.81 2.65 -12.39
C ALA A 149 -0.61 3.75 -13.46
N VAL A 150 -0.03 3.42 -14.61
CA VAL A 150 0.18 4.37 -15.72
C VAL A 150 -1.15 4.68 -16.41
N GLU A 151 -1.96 3.66 -16.66
CA GLU A 151 -3.29 3.81 -17.26
C GLU A 151 -4.22 4.58 -16.34
N ASP A 152 -4.18 4.29 -15.03
CA ASP A 152 -4.97 4.98 -14.01
C ASP A 152 -4.67 6.47 -14.01
N PHE A 153 -3.38 6.82 -14.04
CA PHE A 153 -2.94 8.21 -14.11
C PHE A 153 -3.43 8.91 -15.37
N GLY A 154 -3.40 8.21 -16.51
CA GLY A 154 -3.97 8.71 -17.76
C GLY A 154 -5.48 8.97 -17.66
N GLU A 155 -6.23 8.04 -17.06
CA GLU A 155 -7.67 8.19 -16.86
C GLU A 155 -8.00 9.33 -15.90
N ILE A 156 -7.26 9.48 -14.78
CA ILE A 156 -7.44 10.61 -13.85
C ILE A 156 -7.19 11.94 -14.55
N HIS A 157 -6.19 12.03 -15.41
CA HIS A 157 -5.94 13.24 -16.20
C HIS A 157 -7.04 13.52 -17.23
N TYR A 158 -7.63 12.48 -17.82
CA TYR A 158 -8.81 12.62 -18.67
C TYR A 158 -9.99 13.15 -17.85
N LEU A 159 -10.30 12.51 -16.71
CA LEU A 159 -11.37 12.91 -15.80
C LEU A 159 -11.22 14.37 -15.35
N ARG A 160 -10.01 14.80 -15.02
CA ARG A 160 -9.71 16.19 -14.64
C ARG A 160 -9.92 17.21 -15.77
N SER A 161 -9.55 16.86 -17.00
CA SER A 161 -9.43 17.84 -18.09
C SER A 161 -10.50 17.73 -19.18
N GLY A 162 -11.30 16.66 -19.16
CA GLY A 162 -12.22 16.28 -20.23
C GLY A 162 -11.52 15.87 -21.53
N THR A 163 -10.18 15.83 -21.57
CA THR A 163 -9.40 15.60 -22.78
C THR A 163 -8.37 14.50 -22.57
N ARG A 164 -8.30 13.56 -23.52
CA ARG A 164 -7.22 12.57 -23.54
C ARG A 164 -5.96 13.25 -24.04
N LYS A 165 -5.09 13.66 -23.11
CA LYS A 165 -3.75 14.13 -23.44
C LYS A 165 -2.83 12.95 -23.61
N SER A 166 -2.00 12.98 -24.66
CA SER A 166 -0.91 12.01 -24.79
C SER A 166 0.06 12.20 -23.63
N MET A 167 0.30 11.12 -22.87
CA MET A 167 1.31 11.08 -21.81
C MET A 167 2.68 10.64 -22.32
N GLU A 168 2.81 10.40 -23.62
CA GLU A 168 3.99 9.82 -24.27
C GLU A 168 5.23 10.71 -24.11
N GLY A 169 5.05 12.03 -24.12
CA GLY A 169 6.11 13.01 -23.85
C GLY A 169 6.64 13.01 -22.40
N SER A 170 5.90 12.40 -21.46
CA SER A 170 6.31 12.30 -20.05
C SER A 170 7.06 11.01 -19.73
N LYS A 171 7.15 10.06 -20.69
CA LYS A 171 7.77 8.74 -20.53
C LYS A 171 7.40 8.09 -19.18
N LEU A 172 6.11 8.04 -18.91
CA LEU A 172 5.58 7.48 -17.67
C LEU A 172 5.92 6.00 -17.56
N ALA A 173 6.38 5.59 -16.38
CA ALA A 173 6.61 4.19 -16.05
C ALA A 173 6.20 3.93 -14.60
N LYS A 174 5.89 2.68 -14.28
CA LYS A 174 5.73 2.22 -12.89
C LYS A 174 7.09 2.25 -12.21
N LYS A 175 7.15 2.78 -10.98
CA LYS A 175 8.36 2.74 -10.15
C LYS A 175 8.76 1.31 -9.85
N THR A 176 10.07 1.05 -9.75
CA THR A 176 10.56 -0.18 -9.12
C THR A 176 10.28 -0.16 -7.61
N VAL A 177 10.36 -1.31 -6.96
CA VAL A 177 10.23 -1.40 -5.49
C VAL A 177 11.27 -0.53 -4.77
N SER A 178 12.49 -0.42 -5.32
CA SER A 178 13.54 0.42 -4.76
C SER A 178 13.21 1.91 -4.91
N ASP A 179 12.77 2.31 -6.10
CA ASP A 179 12.40 3.71 -6.39
C ASP A 179 11.20 4.17 -5.57
N GLU A 180 10.20 3.31 -5.39
CA GLU A 180 9.05 3.61 -4.54
C GLU A 180 9.49 3.75 -3.07
N LYS A 181 10.37 2.87 -2.58
CA LYS A 181 10.92 2.98 -1.22
C LYS A 181 11.67 4.31 -1.05
N GLU A 182 12.51 4.71 -2.01
CA GLU A 182 13.23 5.97 -1.99
C GLU A 182 12.26 7.17 -1.96
N PHE A 183 11.24 7.15 -2.82
CA PHE A 183 10.20 8.18 -2.85
C PHE A 183 9.52 8.33 -1.49
N ILE A 184 9.09 7.21 -0.89
CA ILE A 184 8.38 7.24 0.39
C ILE A 184 9.27 7.80 1.50
N LEU A 185 10.52 7.33 1.58
CA LEU A 185 11.47 7.84 2.57
C LEU A 185 11.73 9.34 2.39
N HIS A 186 11.80 9.82 1.14
CA HIS A 186 12.04 11.22 0.85
C HIS A 186 10.88 12.13 1.29
N PHE A 187 9.63 11.74 1.02
CA PHE A 187 8.46 12.60 1.24
C PHE A 187 7.72 12.35 2.56
N PHE A 188 7.78 11.13 3.09
CA PHE A 188 6.99 10.69 4.24
C PHE A 188 7.84 10.07 5.36
N GLY A 189 9.16 9.98 5.17
CA GLY A 189 10.09 9.46 6.16
C GLY A 189 9.88 7.98 6.48
N GLN A 190 10.43 7.56 7.62
CA GLN A 190 10.35 6.16 8.06
C GLN A 190 8.92 5.76 8.44
N GLU A 191 8.16 6.67 9.05
CA GLU A 191 6.76 6.44 9.42
C GLU A 191 5.92 6.07 8.18
N GLY A 192 6.06 6.84 7.09
CA GLY A 192 5.39 6.51 5.83
C GLY A 192 5.83 5.16 5.26
N LEU A 193 7.11 4.81 5.35
CA LEU A 193 7.60 3.52 4.89
C LEU A 193 7.03 2.36 5.71
N ASP A 194 6.89 2.53 7.02
CA ASP A 194 6.33 1.52 7.91
C ASP A 194 4.85 1.27 7.60
N ILE A 195 4.07 2.33 7.35
CA ILE A 195 2.67 2.24 6.90
C ILE A 195 2.61 1.51 5.56
N HIS A 196 3.43 1.90 4.58
CA HIS A 196 3.47 1.25 3.27
C HIS A 196 3.75 -0.26 3.39
N ASN A 197 4.72 -0.65 4.21
CA ASN A 197 5.05 -2.07 4.39
C ASN A 197 3.89 -2.83 5.05
N LYS A 198 3.27 -2.23 6.08
CA LYS A 198 2.10 -2.80 6.77
C LYS A 198 0.94 -3.05 5.80
N GLU A 199 0.62 -2.07 4.96
CA GLU A 199 -0.57 -2.13 4.09
C GLU A 199 -0.35 -2.94 2.81
N TRP A 200 0.85 -2.83 2.21
CA TRP A 200 1.08 -3.25 0.83
C TRP A 200 2.06 -4.41 0.67
N LYS A 201 2.91 -4.70 1.67
CA LYS A 201 3.89 -5.79 1.58
C LYS A 201 3.53 -7.03 2.37
N ASN A 202 2.65 -6.95 3.36
CA ASN A 202 2.26 -8.07 4.22
C ASN A 202 1.34 -9.12 3.53
N GLY A 203 1.55 -9.36 2.23
CA GLY A 203 0.97 -10.47 1.47
C GLY A 203 2.02 -11.29 0.69
N ALA A 204 3.32 -10.99 0.85
CA ALA A 204 4.41 -11.80 0.33
C ALA A 204 5.10 -12.51 1.51
N LEU A 205 4.53 -13.62 1.95
CA LEU A 205 5.23 -14.66 2.71
C LEU A 205 5.40 -15.87 1.79
#